data_AF-A0A380DMT1-F1
#
_entry.id   AF-A0A380DMT1-F1
#
_cell.length_a   1.000
_cell.length_b   1.000
_cell.length_c   1.000
_cell.angle_alpha   90.00
_cell.angle_beta   90.00
_cell.angle_gamma   90.00
#
_symmetry.space_group_name_H-M   'P 1'
#
loop_
_entity.id
_entity.type
_entity.pdbx_description
1 polymer ?
#
loop_
_entity_poly.entity_id
_entity_poly.type
_entity_poly.pdbx_seq_one_letter_code
_entity_poly.pdbx_strand_id
1 'polypeptide(L)'
;MKLKDNGFWVAGTEANNATDYRNLEADMSLAIVIGSEGQGMSRLVSDKCDFYIKIPMVGHVNSLNASVAASLMMYEVFRKRHDVGEI
;
A
#
# COMPACT_ATOMS: atom_id res chain seq x y z
N MET A 1 -6.05 -4.68 -16.52
CA MET A 1 -6.60 -4.74 -15.15
C MET A 1 -7.48 -3.51 -15.07
N LYS A 2 -8.80 -3.65 -14.88
CA LYS A 2 -9.75 -2.54 -15.12
C LYS A 2 -9.32 -1.22 -14.45
N LEU A 3 -8.69 -1.26 -13.27
CA LEU A 3 -8.18 -0.07 -12.58
C LEU A 3 -7.07 0.65 -13.37
N LYS A 4 -6.07 -0.08 -13.87
CA LYS A 4 -5.00 0.50 -14.71
C LYS A 4 -5.56 1.11 -15.98
N ASP A 5 -6.53 0.42 -16.59
CA ASP A 5 -7.22 0.89 -17.80
C ASP A 5 -8.03 2.18 -17.54
N ASN A 6 -8.32 2.51 -16.26
CA ASN A 6 -8.97 3.75 -15.81
C ASN A 6 -7.98 4.78 -15.22
N GLY A 7 -6.67 4.64 -15.48
CA GLY A 7 -5.65 5.62 -15.06
C GLY A 7 -5.21 5.52 -13.61
N PHE A 8 -5.51 4.42 -12.91
CA PHE A 8 -4.99 4.18 -11.57
C PHE A 8 -3.61 3.51 -11.62
N TRP A 9 -2.69 4.02 -10.80
CA TRP A 9 -1.48 3.31 -10.41
C TRP A 9 -1.82 2.28 -9.33
N VAL A 10 -1.24 1.09 -9.41
CA VAL A 10 -1.56 -0.02 -8.52
C VAL A 10 -0.37 -0.31 -7.61
N ALA A 11 -0.51 0.04 -6.34
CA ALA A 11 0.49 -0.25 -5.30
C ALA A 11 0.14 -1.53 -4.56
N GLY A 12 1.03 -2.51 -4.57
CA GLY A 12 0.85 -3.75 -3.81
C GLY A 12 1.58 -3.75 -2.47
N THR A 13 1.02 -4.38 -1.44
CA THR A 13 1.75 -4.59 -0.17
C THR A 13 2.70 -5.78 -0.25
N GLU A 14 3.98 -5.58 0.09
CA GLU A 14 5.01 -6.64 0.16
C GLU A 14 5.97 -6.36 1.33
N ALA A 15 6.59 -7.38 1.94
CA ALA A 15 7.36 -7.22 3.18
C ALA A 15 8.87 -6.91 2.97
N ASN A 16 9.47 -7.41 1.90
CA ASN A 16 10.91 -7.45 1.69
C ASN A 16 11.41 -6.30 0.80
N ASN A 17 11.10 -6.37 -0.50
CA ASN A 17 11.61 -5.51 -1.56
C ASN A 17 10.56 -4.48 -2.00
N ALA A 18 10.21 -3.63 -1.05
CA ALA A 18 9.16 -2.62 -1.21
C ALA A 18 9.57 -1.30 -0.57
N THR A 19 9.05 -0.20 -1.13
CA THR A 19 9.24 1.15 -0.60
C THR A 19 8.54 1.29 0.74
N ASP A 20 9.17 1.97 1.69
CA ASP A 20 8.52 2.31 2.95
C ASP A 20 7.26 3.15 2.68
N TYR A 21 6.12 2.80 3.28
CA TYR A 21 4.85 3.47 3.03
C TYR A 21 4.90 4.99 3.32
N ARG A 22 5.78 5.44 4.21
CA ARG A 22 5.97 6.88 4.52
C ARG A 22 6.59 7.67 3.37
N ASN A 23 7.24 6.97 2.44
CA ASN A 23 7.84 7.49 1.22
C ASN A 23 6.95 7.23 0.00
N LEU A 24 5.69 6.83 0.20
CA LEU A 24 4.72 6.72 -0.87
C LEU A 24 4.43 8.11 -1.46
N GLU A 25 4.58 8.22 -2.77
CA GLU A 25 4.01 9.30 -3.55
C GLU A 25 2.50 9.05 -3.67
N ALA A 26 1.68 10.04 -3.33
CA ALA A 26 0.22 9.87 -3.19
C ALA A 26 -0.60 10.94 -3.95
N ASP A 27 0.06 11.78 -4.75
CA ASP A 27 -0.52 12.84 -5.58
C ASP A 27 -1.24 12.31 -6.85
N MET A 28 -1.04 11.04 -7.20
CA MET A 28 -1.69 10.36 -8.32
C MET A 28 -2.97 9.59 -7.93
N SER A 29 -3.78 9.24 -8.94
CA SER A 29 -4.86 8.26 -8.79
C SER A 29 -4.29 6.90 -8.40
N LEU A 30 -4.52 6.48 -7.16
CA LEU A 30 -3.85 5.33 -6.55
C LEU A 30 -4.86 4.26 -6.14
N ALA A 31 -4.59 3.01 -6.50
CA ALA A 31 -5.26 1.82 -6.01
C ALA A 31 -4.28 1.00 -5.17
N ILE A 32 -4.63 0.74 -3.91
CA ILE A 32 -3.78 -0.01 -2.97
C ILE A 32 -4.33 -1.42 -2.82
N VAL A 33 -3.49 -2.42 -3.05
CA VAL A 33 -3.83 -3.83 -2.88
C VAL A 33 -3.22 -4.36 -1.59
N ILE A 34 -4.09 -4.75 -0.66
CA ILE A 34 -3.72 -5.35 0.62
C ILE A 34 -3.75 -6.87 0.49
N GLY A 35 -2.62 -7.51 0.75
CA GLY A 35 -2.52 -8.97 0.82
C GLY A 35 -3.17 -9.55 2.08
N SER A 36 -3.44 -10.85 2.07
CA SER A 36 -3.89 -11.57 3.26
C SER A 36 -2.81 -11.61 4.33
N GLU A 37 -3.21 -11.62 5.59
CA GLU A 37 -2.28 -11.81 6.71
C GLU A 37 -1.52 -13.14 6.57
N GLY A 38 -0.21 -13.12 6.79
CA GLY A 38 0.69 -14.29 6.65
C GLY A 38 0.98 -14.72 5.20
N GLN A 39 -0.05 -14.94 4.37
CA GLN A 39 0.13 -15.41 2.99
C GLN A 39 0.50 -14.30 2.00
N GLY A 40 0.23 -13.04 2.34
CA GLY A 40 0.43 -11.92 1.46
C GLY A 40 -0.52 -11.94 0.26
N MET A 41 -0.05 -11.41 -0.86
CA MET A 41 -0.82 -11.26 -2.08
C MET A 41 -0.60 -12.45 -3.02
N SER A 42 -1.62 -12.84 -3.78
CA SER A 42 -1.44 -13.86 -4.81
C SER A 42 -0.49 -13.36 -5.91
N ARG A 43 0.34 -14.27 -6.44
CA ARG A 43 1.33 -13.95 -7.48
C ARG A 43 0.72 -13.25 -8.70
N LEU A 44 -0.45 -13.71 -9.16
CA LEU A 44 -1.16 -13.11 -10.31
C LEU A 44 -1.60 -11.66 -10.07
N VAL A 45 -1.84 -11.26 -8.83
CA VAL A 45 -2.19 -9.87 -8.48
C VAL A 45 -0.91 -9.07 -8.25
N SER A 46 0.10 -9.67 -7.61
CA SER A 46 1.43 -9.09 -7.45
C SER A 46 2.03 -8.67 -8.80
N ASP A 47 2.05 -9.58 -9.79
CA ASP A 47 2.61 -9.34 -11.13
C ASP A 47 1.89 -8.21 -11.91
N LYS A 48 0.72 -7.75 -11.43
CA LYS A 48 -0.05 -6.65 -12.03
C LYS A 48 0.16 -5.31 -11.33
N CYS A 49 0.78 -5.30 -10.15
CA CYS A 49 1.12 -4.09 -9.42
C CYS A 49 2.23 -3.31 -10.16
N ASP A 50 2.14 -1.98 -10.12
CA ASP A 50 3.14 -1.10 -10.71
C ASP A 50 4.37 -0.96 -9.80
N PHE A 51 4.15 -0.99 -8.49
CA PHE A 51 5.18 -0.92 -7.46
C PHE A 51 4.69 -1.53 -6.16
N TYR A 52 5.63 -1.73 -5.22
CA TYR A 52 5.35 -2.33 -3.92
C TYR A 52 5.66 -1.38 -2.78
N ILE A 53 4.80 -1.41 -1.77
CA ILE A 53 4.92 -0.63 -0.53
C ILE A 53 4.88 -1.53 0.70
N LYS A 54 5.59 -1.12 1.76
CA LYS A 54 5.65 -1.87 3.02
C LYS A 54 5.45 -0.99 4.23
N ILE A 55 4.81 -1.57 5.24
CA ILE A 55 4.80 -1.04 6.60
C ILE A 55 5.97 -1.71 7.33
N PRO A 56 6.97 -0.96 7.82
CA PRO A 56 8.08 -1.54 8.55
C PRO A 56 7.60 -2.30 9.79
N MET A 57 7.88 -3.60 9.83
CA MET A 57 7.62 -4.42 11.01
C MET A 57 8.85 -4.41 11.93
N VAL A 58 8.61 -4.33 13.24
CA VAL A 58 9.66 -4.37 14.26
C VAL A 58 9.42 -5.57 15.16
N GLY A 59 10.49 -6.31 15.49
CA GLY A 59 10.43 -7.47 16.36
C GLY A 59 10.11 -8.77 15.60
N HIS A 60 9.32 -9.65 16.21
CA HIS A 60 9.09 -11.03 15.74
C HIS A 60 7.81 -11.18 14.88
N VAL A 61 7.07 -10.09 14.68
CA VAL A 61 5.80 -10.12 13.93
C VAL A 61 6.09 -9.78 12.47
N ASN A 62 5.58 -10.60 11.55
CA ASN A 62 5.87 -10.47 10.12
C ASN A 62 4.79 -9.74 9.32
N SER A 63 3.62 -9.50 9.91
CA SER A 63 2.51 -8.78 9.27
C SER A 63 1.55 -8.16 10.27
N LEU A 64 0.83 -7.13 9.84
CA LEU A 64 -0.34 -6.63 10.55
C LEU A 64 -1.61 -7.33 10.08
N ASN A 65 -2.67 -7.21 10.88
CA ASN A 65 -4.02 -7.47 10.41
C ASN A 65 -4.32 -6.64 9.15
N ALA A 66 -4.96 -7.26 8.15
CA ALA A 66 -5.22 -6.63 6.85
C ALA A 66 -6.01 -5.31 6.97
N SER A 67 -6.96 -5.20 7.91
CA SER A 67 -7.73 -3.96 8.12
C SER A 67 -6.89 -2.84 8.73
N VAL A 68 -5.94 -3.18 9.61
CA VAL A 68 -5.01 -2.22 10.21
C VAL A 68 -4.02 -1.73 9.16
N ALA A 69 -3.47 -2.64 8.35
CA ALA A 69 -2.61 -2.28 7.24
C ALA A 69 -3.34 -1.35 6.25
N ALA A 70 -4.58 -1.68 5.86
CA ALA A 70 -5.40 -0.85 5.00
C ALA A 70 -5.62 0.55 5.59
N SER A 71 -5.97 0.63 6.88
CA SER A 71 -6.23 1.90 7.57
C SER A 71 -4.99 2.80 7.60
N LEU A 72 -3.81 2.24 7.91
CA LEU A 72 -2.55 2.99 7.91
C LEU A 72 -2.21 3.52 6.51
N MET A 73 -2.36 2.69 5.48
CA MET A 73 -2.07 3.10 4.11
C MET A 73 -3.04 4.19 3.61
N MET A 74 -4.34 4.03 3.88
CA MET A 74 -5.34 5.03 3.51
C MET A 74 -5.12 6.36 4.22
N TYR A 75 -4.77 6.33 5.50
CA TYR A 75 -4.51 7.54 6.26
C TYR A 75 -3.18 8.21 5.88
N GLU A 76 -2.18 7.44 5.45
CA GLU A 76 -0.95 8.00 4.88
C GLU A 76 -1.22 8.72 3.56
N VAL A 77 -2.04 8.14 2.68
CA VAL A 77 -2.50 8.82 1.46
C VAL A 77 -3.25 10.10 1.81
N PHE A 78 -4.14 10.06 2.80
CA PHE A 78 -4.83 11.25 3.28
C PHE A 78 -3.84 12.32 3.78
N ARG A 79 -2.91 11.95 4.66
CA ARG A 79 -1.88 12.86 5.19
C ARG A 79 -0.99 13.47 4.10
N LYS A 80 -0.68 12.74 3.04
CA LYS A 80 0.11 13.25 1.90
C LYS A 80 -0.67 14.21 1.00
N ARG A 81 -2.00 14.14 1.04
CA ARG A 81 -2.91 14.99 0.26
C ARG A 81 -3.46 16.19 1.02
N HIS A 82 -3.25 16.21 2.34
CA HIS A 82 -3.74 17.25 3.24
C HIS A 82 -2.60 17.66 4.17
N ASP A 83 -2.13 18.89 4.01
CA ASP A 83 -1.03 19.38 4.84
C ASP A 83 -1.47 19.57 6.29
N VAL A 84 -0.50 19.48 7.22
CA VAL A 84 -0.77 19.66 8.64
C VAL A 84 -1.30 21.08 8.89
N GLY A 85 -2.56 21.18 9.31
CA GLY A 85 -3.23 22.47 9.57
C GLY A 85 -4.24 22.88 8.48
N GLU A 86 -4.29 22.17 7.36
CA GLU A 86 -5.49 22.14 6.53
C GLU A 86 -6.49 21.19 7.18
N ILE A 87 -7.49 21.74 7.91
CA ILE A 87 -8.84 21.25 8.27
C ILE A 87 -9.33 22.09 9.46
#